data_AF-A0A820NRR6-F1
#
_entry.id   AF-A0A820NRR6-F1
#
_cell.length_a   1.000
_cell.length_b   1.000
_cell.length_c   1.000
_cell.angle_alpha   90.00
_cell.angle_beta   90.00
_cell.angle_gamma   90.00
#
_symmetry.space_group_name_H-M   'P 1'
#
loop_
_entity.id
_entity.type
_entity.pdbx_description
1 polymer ?
#
loop_
_entity_poly.entity_id
_entity_poly.type
_entity_poly.pdbx_seq_one_letter_code
_entity_poly.pdbx_strand_id
1 'polypeptide(L)'
;MSSSVIGYCGMGLTMAPYKALIFILLSMIYIDIIMSSATAILTSLSDLTNKPQLEHYDPNICRDIHIKLDKEAREQGLTYQERFEMARKNMSVYKKWETIFPSGISKCLWEYWKERMSAAPLDPRFPNVNQTKRCWVNYVDYHRCMEMKNDEKVCSYFKYHYKELCPPEWVDKWDDQMTREAFPGIHD
;
A
#
# COMPACT_ATOMS: atom_id res chain seq x y z
N MET A 1 -41.07 21.31 -36.30
CA MET A 1 -40.75 19.87 -36.14
C MET A 1 -40.29 19.41 -37.51
N SER A 2 -39.11 18.87 -37.81
CA SER A 2 -38.01 18.20 -37.10
C SER A 2 -36.85 18.16 -38.14
N SER A 3 -35.61 18.61 -37.84
CA SER A 3 -34.42 17.81 -37.44
C SER A 3 -34.19 16.51 -38.26
N SER A 4 -33.00 16.03 -38.67
CA SER A 4 -31.58 16.43 -38.59
C SER A 4 -30.70 15.28 -39.17
N VAL A 5 -29.51 15.63 -39.68
CA VAL A 5 -28.19 14.93 -39.53
C VAL A 5 -27.75 13.75 -40.45
N ILE A 6 -26.47 13.88 -40.84
CA ILE A 6 -25.55 13.08 -41.67
C ILE A 6 -24.99 11.88 -40.89
N GLY A 7 -24.79 10.72 -41.55
CA GLY A 7 -24.08 9.56 -41.00
C GLY A 7 -22.85 9.17 -41.84
N TYR A 8 -21.68 9.07 -41.20
CA TYR A 8 -20.46 8.50 -41.77
C TYR A 8 -20.26 7.04 -41.32
N CYS A 9 -19.73 6.22 -42.23
CA CYS A 9 -19.49 4.79 -42.08
C CYS A 9 -18.01 4.49 -41.76
N GLY A 10 -17.78 3.66 -40.74
CA GLY A 10 -16.85 2.50 -40.76
C GLY A 10 -15.33 2.69 -40.74
N MET A 11 -14.71 2.43 -39.57
CA MET A 11 -13.43 1.73 -39.49
C MET A 11 -13.57 0.57 -38.49
N GLY A 12 -13.45 -0.66 -39.00
CA GLY A 12 -13.51 -1.89 -38.21
C GLY A 12 -12.13 -2.30 -37.71
N LEU A 13 -11.99 -2.43 -36.39
CA LEU A 13 -10.97 -3.25 -35.74
C LEU A 13 -11.71 -4.30 -34.89
N THR A 14 -11.74 -5.53 -35.38
CA THR A 14 -12.35 -6.67 -34.67
C THR A 14 -11.41 -7.14 -33.56
N MET A 15 -11.47 -6.50 -32.40
CA MET A 15 -10.90 -7.07 -31.18
C MET A 15 -11.89 -8.09 -30.59
N ALA A 16 -11.42 -9.31 -30.35
CA ALA A 16 -12.24 -10.40 -29.81
C ALA A 16 -12.95 -9.98 -28.49
N PRO A 17 -14.20 -10.41 -28.26
CA PRO A 17 -15.05 -9.91 -27.17
C PRO A 17 -14.46 -10.16 -25.79
N TYR A 18 -13.63 -11.19 -25.62
CA TYR A 18 -12.93 -11.47 -24.37
C TYR A 18 -11.82 -10.45 -24.07
N LYS A 19 -11.16 -9.86 -25.07
CA LYS A 19 -10.14 -8.82 -24.84
C LYS A 19 -10.78 -7.50 -24.44
N ALA A 20 -11.92 -7.16 -25.02
CA ALA A 20 -12.70 -5.99 -24.61
C ALA A 20 -13.28 -6.17 -23.21
N LEU A 21 -13.82 -7.35 -22.88
CA LEU A 21 -14.26 -7.69 -21.53
C LEU A 21 -13.10 -7.70 -20.53
N ILE A 22 -11.94 -8.24 -20.87
CA ILE A 22 -10.76 -8.19 -20.01
C ILE A 22 -10.24 -6.75 -19.86
N PHE A 23 -10.26 -5.91 -20.90
CA PHE A 23 -9.88 -4.50 -20.79
C PHE A 23 -10.88 -3.71 -19.95
N ILE A 24 -12.18 -3.97 -20.11
CA ILE A 24 -13.25 -3.37 -19.31
C ILE A 24 -13.12 -3.86 -17.87
N LEU A 25 -12.97 -5.14 -17.61
CA LEU A 25 -12.78 -5.71 -16.27
C LEU A 25 -11.47 -5.23 -15.63
N LEU A 26 -10.35 -5.16 -16.36
CA LEU A 26 -9.10 -4.61 -15.85
C LEU A 26 -9.20 -3.09 -15.61
N SER A 27 -9.95 -2.37 -16.44
CA SER A 27 -10.24 -0.95 -16.23
C SER A 27 -11.20 -0.72 -15.06
N MET A 28 -12.19 -1.59 -14.87
CA MET A 28 -13.13 -1.55 -13.75
C MET A 28 -12.42 -1.94 -12.46
N ILE A 29 -11.56 -2.95 -12.44
CA ILE A 29 -10.69 -3.30 -11.31
C ILE A 29 -9.71 -2.15 -11.00
N TYR A 30 -9.11 -1.53 -12.01
CA TYR A 30 -8.20 -0.40 -11.84
C TYR A 30 -8.93 0.85 -11.33
N ILE A 31 -10.14 1.11 -11.84
CA ILE A 31 -11.04 2.15 -11.36
C ILE A 31 -11.55 1.82 -9.96
N ASP A 32 -11.89 0.58 -9.63
CA ASP A 32 -12.37 0.15 -8.31
C ASP A 32 -11.25 0.22 -7.27
N ILE A 33 -10.00 -0.06 -7.62
CA ILE A 33 -8.84 0.11 -6.73
C ILE A 33 -8.54 1.61 -6.52
N ILE A 34 -8.54 2.40 -7.59
CA ILE A 34 -8.35 3.86 -7.51
C ILE A 34 -9.51 4.49 -6.73
N MET A 35 -10.75 4.07 -7.01
CA MET A 35 -11.95 4.56 -6.36
C MET A 35 -12.08 4.07 -4.94
N SER A 36 -11.65 2.85 -4.60
CA SER A 36 -11.60 2.36 -3.21
C SER A 36 -10.64 3.21 -2.38
N SER A 37 -9.45 3.53 -2.92
CA SER A 37 -8.52 4.45 -2.25
C SER A 37 -9.03 5.89 -2.22
N ALA A 38 -9.75 6.35 -3.25
CA ALA A 38 -10.35 7.67 -3.29
C ALA A 38 -11.58 7.77 -2.36
N THR A 39 -12.40 6.73 -2.21
CA THR A 39 -13.52 6.68 -1.26
C THR A 39 -13.02 6.58 0.15
N ALA A 40 -11.94 5.83 0.40
CA ALA A 40 -11.25 5.81 1.68
C ALA A 40 -10.77 7.21 2.06
N ILE A 41 -10.10 7.86 1.12
CA ILE A 41 -9.61 9.22 1.32
C ILE A 41 -10.77 10.21 1.48
N LEU A 42 -11.80 10.17 0.64
CA LEU A 42 -12.96 11.06 0.74
C LEU A 42 -13.79 10.82 2.01
N THR A 43 -13.91 9.58 2.49
CA THR A 43 -14.54 9.25 3.78
C THR A 43 -13.68 9.75 4.94
N SER A 44 -12.36 9.61 4.85
CA SER A 44 -11.46 10.17 5.88
C SER A 44 -11.51 11.71 5.94
N LEU A 45 -11.79 12.34 4.79
CA LEU A 45 -11.86 13.78 4.59
C LEU A 45 -13.28 14.36 4.71
N SER A 46 -14.33 13.54 4.86
CA SER A 46 -15.73 14.02 4.81
C SER A 46 -16.01 15.09 5.87
N ASP A 47 -15.41 14.93 7.05
CA ASP A 47 -15.55 15.86 8.19
C ASP A 47 -14.75 17.17 8.02
N LEU A 48 -13.88 17.23 7.00
CA LEU A 48 -12.96 18.34 6.75
C LEU A 48 -13.43 19.24 5.59
N THR A 49 -14.44 18.82 4.82
CA THR A 49 -14.83 19.42 3.52
C THR A 49 -15.26 20.90 3.53
N ASN A 50 -15.34 21.60 4.67
CA ASN A 50 -15.79 23.00 4.76
C ASN A 50 -14.79 23.96 5.41
N LYS A 51 -13.50 23.61 5.40
CA LYS A 51 -12.49 24.27 6.24
C LYS A 51 -11.42 24.97 5.39
N PRO A 52 -11.34 26.32 5.37
CA PRO A 52 -10.30 27.05 4.62
C PRO A 52 -8.87 26.74 5.08
N GLN A 53 -8.69 26.18 6.28
CA GLN A 53 -7.41 25.72 6.80
C GLN A 53 -6.77 24.56 6.02
N LEU A 54 -7.49 23.91 5.09
CA LEU A 54 -6.96 22.78 4.32
C LEU A 54 -5.97 23.21 3.22
N GLU A 55 -5.94 24.49 2.86
CA GLU A 55 -4.95 24.99 1.90
C GLU A 55 -3.53 24.95 2.46
N HIS A 56 -3.36 25.07 3.78
CA HIS A 56 -2.07 24.99 4.46
C HIS A 56 -1.84 23.59 5.07
N TYR A 57 -0.59 23.16 5.11
CA TYR A 57 -0.22 21.92 5.76
C TYR A 57 -0.34 22.05 7.28
N ASP A 58 -1.15 21.19 7.90
CA ASP A 58 -1.29 21.09 9.35
C ASP A 58 -0.90 19.66 9.82
N PRO A 59 0.12 19.51 10.67
CA PRO A 59 0.59 18.19 11.12
C PRO A 59 -0.42 17.44 12.00
N ASN A 60 -1.31 18.14 12.72
CA ASN A 60 -2.35 17.48 13.52
C ASN A 60 -3.46 16.95 12.62
N ILE A 61 -3.91 17.75 11.65
CA ILE A 61 -4.88 17.29 10.64
C ILE A 61 -4.29 16.11 9.86
N CYS A 62 -3.01 16.20 9.50
CA CYS A 62 -2.35 15.12 8.77
C CYS A 62 -2.26 13.83 9.59
N ARG A 63 -1.91 13.93 10.88
CA ARG A 63 -1.91 12.79 11.80
C ARG A 63 -3.29 12.13 11.88
N ASP A 64 -4.36 12.93 11.97
CA ASP A 64 -5.73 12.41 12.03
C ASP A 64 -6.10 11.67 10.74
N ILE A 65 -5.74 12.22 9.57
CA ILE A 65 -5.92 11.56 8.27
C ILE A 65 -5.16 10.23 8.21
N HIS A 66 -3.89 10.22 8.64
CA HIS A 66 -3.07 8.99 8.66
C HIS A 66 -3.71 7.91 9.54
N ILE A 67 -4.20 8.27 10.72
CA ILE A 67 -4.88 7.35 11.64
C ILE A 67 -6.13 6.77 10.98
N LYS A 68 -6.94 7.60 10.32
CA LYS A 68 -8.16 7.14 9.64
C LYS A 68 -7.84 6.19 8.49
N LEU A 69 -6.87 6.53 7.64
CA LEU A 69 -6.46 5.67 6.51
C LEU A 69 -5.89 4.33 7.00
N ASP A 70 -5.07 4.34 8.06
CA ASP A 70 -4.55 3.11 8.65
C ASP A 70 -5.64 2.27 9.31
N LYS A 71 -6.65 2.91 9.92
CA LYS A 71 -7.82 2.22 10.49
C LYS A 71 -8.61 1.52 9.39
N GLU A 72 -8.90 2.23 8.30
CA GLU A 72 -9.64 1.67 7.17
C GLU A 72 -8.90 0.51 6.51
N ALA A 73 -7.59 0.62 6.31
CA ALA A 73 -6.79 -0.47 5.77
C ALA A 73 -6.83 -1.72 6.68
N ARG A 74 -6.93 -1.55 8.01
CA ARG A 74 -7.12 -2.65 8.96
C ARG A 74 -8.52 -3.23 8.90
N GLU A 75 -9.54 -2.39 8.79
CA GLU A 75 -10.95 -2.83 8.67
C GLU A 75 -11.20 -3.62 7.38
N GLN A 76 -10.53 -3.26 6.30
CA GLN A 76 -10.54 -4.00 5.04
C GLN A 76 -9.71 -5.31 5.11
N GLY A 77 -8.97 -5.54 6.20
CA GLY A 77 -8.17 -6.75 6.39
C GLY A 77 -6.99 -6.87 5.43
N LEU A 78 -6.46 -5.75 4.92
CA LEU A 78 -5.37 -5.75 3.96
C LEU A 78 -4.06 -6.22 4.61
N THR A 79 -3.36 -7.10 3.90
CA THR A 79 -2.00 -7.52 4.23
C THR A 79 -1.00 -6.35 4.10
N TYR A 80 0.21 -6.53 4.63
CA TYR A 80 1.26 -5.52 4.43
C TYR A 80 1.58 -5.30 2.94
N GLN A 81 1.64 -6.39 2.15
CA GLN A 81 1.93 -6.32 0.71
C GLN A 81 0.87 -5.53 -0.06
N GLU A 82 -0.42 -5.77 0.21
CA GLU A 82 -1.51 -5.05 -0.43
C GLU A 82 -1.49 -3.55 -0.10
N ARG A 83 -1.18 -3.20 1.15
CA ARG A 83 -1.02 -1.78 1.57
C ARG A 83 0.16 -1.11 0.86
N PHE A 84 1.25 -1.83 0.67
CA PHE A 84 2.42 -1.34 -0.05
C PHE A 84 2.13 -1.16 -1.55
N GLU A 85 1.43 -2.09 -2.18
CA GLU A 85 0.98 -1.92 -3.56
C GLU A 85 0.01 -0.74 -3.72
N MET A 86 -0.90 -0.58 -2.76
CA MET A 86 -1.80 0.58 -2.70
C MET A 86 -0.99 1.88 -2.62
N ALA A 87 0.05 1.93 -1.79
CA ALA A 87 0.92 3.09 -1.69
C ALA A 87 1.69 3.38 -2.99
N ARG A 88 2.25 2.35 -3.65
CA ARG A 88 2.90 2.52 -4.97
C ARG A 88 1.93 3.06 -6.02
N LYS A 89 0.71 2.51 -6.08
CA LYS A 89 -0.33 2.94 -7.04
C LYS A 89 -0.71 4.40 -6.79
N ASN A 90 -0.97 4.79 -5.55
CA ASN A 90 -1.29 6.17 -5.19
C ASN A 90 -0.13 7.13 -5.51
N MET A 91 1.12 6.72 -5.24
CA MET A 91 2.28 7.50 -5.61
C MET A 91 2.48 7.64 -7.11
N SER A 92 2.10 6.64 -7.92
CA SER A 92 2.18 6.74 -9.39
C SER A 92 1.29 7.84 -9.98
N VAL A 93 0.22 8.21 -9.26
CA VAL A 93 -0.74 9.23 -9.68
C VAL A 93 -0.69 10.49 -8.81
N TYR A 94 0.31 10.66 -7.93
CA TYR A 94 0.33 11.73 -6.90
C TYR A 94 0.09 13.13 -7.48
N LYS A 95 0.61 13.44 -8.68
CA LYS A 95 0.42 14.74 -9.35
C LYS A 95 -1.05 15.05 -9.65
N LYS A 96 -1.88 14.02 -9.87
CA LYS A 96 -3.32 14.19 -10.07
C LYS A 96 -4.01 14.65 -8.79
N TRP A 97 -3.49 14.27 -7.62
CA TRP A 97 -4.06 14.67 -6.32
C TRP A 97 -3.96 16.18 -6.11
N GLU A 98 -2.88 16.82 -6.58
CA GLU A 98 -2.71 18.28 -6.53
C GLU A 98 -3.81 19.05 -7.28
N THR A 99 -4.47 18.40 -8.25
CA THR A 99 -5.60 18.99 -9.00
C THR A 99 -6.96 18.77 -8.34
N ILE A 100 -7.04 17.85 -7.37
CA ILE A 100 -8.29 17.42 -6.73
C ILE A 100 -8.38 17.96 -5.30
N PHE A 101 -7.28 17.96 -4.57
CA PHE A 101 -7.23 18.28 -3.14
C PHE A 101 -6.49 19.58 -2.87
N PRO A 102 -6.87 20.32 -1.81
CA PRO A 102 -6.11 21.48 -1.33
C PRO A 102 -4.62 21.16 -1.11
N SER A 103 -3.76 22.17 -1.22
CA SER A 103 -2.30 21.94 -1.21
C SER A 103 -1.78 21.29 0.07
N GLY A 104 -2.35 21.65 1.23
CA GLY A 104 -2.03 21.05 2.52
C GLY A 104 -2.38 19.55 2.59
N ILE A 105 -3.55 19.18 2.04
CA ILE A 105 -4.00 17.78 1.98
C ILE A 105 -3.19 16.98 0.97
N SER A 106 -2.93 17.53 -0.21
CA SER A 106 -2.08 16.91 -1.22
C SER A 106 -0.69 16.59 -0.68
N LYS A 107 -0.10 17.52 0.08
CA LYS A 107 1.18 17.30 0.77
C LYS A 107 1.09 16.20 1.83
N CYS A 108 0.05 16.21 2.67
CA CYS A 108 -0.14 15.19 3.69
C CYS A 108 -0.28 13.77 3.10
N LEU A 109 -1.07 13.63 2.03
CA LEU A 109 -1.25 12.36 1.33
C LEU A 109 0.06 11.90 0.67
N TRP A 110 0.83 12.82 0.10
CA TRP A 110 2.16 12.49 -0.41
C TRP A 110 3.08 11.94 0.69
N GLU A 111 3.13 12.58 1.86
CA GLU A 111 3.92 12.08 3.00
C GLU A 111 3.43 10.69 3.45
N TYR A 112 2.12 10.51 3.60
CA TYR A 112 1.49 9.24 3.98
C TYR A 112 1.91 8.08 3.06
N TRP A 113 1.74 8.28 1.75
CA TRP A 113 2.00 7.24 0.75
C TRP A 113 3.49 7.04 0.51
N LYS A 114 4.30 8.11 0.59
CA LYS A 114 5.75 8.02 0.47
C LYS A 114 6.37 7.11 1.54
N GLU A 115 5.88 7.19 2.78
CA GLU A 115 6.38 6.34 3.86
C GLU A 115 5.97 4.87 3.66
N ARG A 116 4.75 4.64 3.14
CA ARG A 116 4.17 3.29 2.95
C ARG A 116 4.54 2.64 1.61
N MET A 117 5.18 3.37 0.69
CA MET A 117 5.72 2.83 -0.57
C MET A 117 7.15 2.32 -0.44
N SER A 118 7.79 2.47 0.72
CA SER A 118 9.12 1.90 0.97
C SER A 118 8.97 0.46 1.45
N ALA A 119 9.73 -0.45 0.84
CA ALA A 119 9.66 -1.87 1.18
C ALA A 119 10.12 -2.16 2.62
N ALA A 120 11.09 -1.37 3.11
CA ALA A 120 11.58 -1.42 4.47
C ALA A 120 11.81 0.02 4.98
N PRO A 121 10.79 0.70 5.55
CA PRO A 121 10.89 2.08 6.03
C PRO A 121 11.98 2.23 7.10
N LEU A 122 12.42 3.45 7.40
CA LEU A 122 13.42 3.67 8.45
C LEU A 122 12.89 3.15 9.79
N ASP A 123 13.64 2.25 10.43
CA ASP A 123 13.35 1.78 11.79
C ASP A 123 14.28 2.51 12.77
N PRO A 124 13.76 3.39 13.65
CA PRO A 124 14.59 4.14 14.60
C PRO A 124 15.39 3.26 15.56
N ARG A 125 15.02 1.98 15.74
CA ARG A 125 15.78 1.02 16.55
C ARG A 125 17.10 0.61 15.89
N PHE A 126 17.21 0.77 14.57
CA PHE A 126 18.36 0.40 13.75
C PHE A 126 18.83 1.57 12.87
N PRO A 127 19.31 2.69 13.46
CA PRO A 127 19.63 3.91 12.73
C PRO A 127 20.94 3.84 11.94
N ASN A 128 21.78 2.84 12.20
CA ASN A 128 23.09 2.70 11.59
C ASN A 128 22.99 2.12 10.18
N VAL A 129 23.99 2.41 9.32
CA VAL A 129 24.07 1.87 7.95
C VAL A 129 24.07 0.34 7.94
N ASN A 130 24.65 -0.31 8.95
CA ASN A 130 24.62 -1.77 9.07
C ASN A 130 23.24 -2.28 9.49
N GLN A 131 22.51 -2.88 8.55
CA GLN A 131 21.15 -3.41 8.74
C GLN A 131 21.11 -4.91 9.10
N THR A 132 22.26 -5.54 9.36
CA THR A 132 22.36 -6.97 9.72
C THR A 132 21.45 -7.34 10.89
N LYS A 133 21.47 -6.53 11.96
CA LYS A 133 20.63 -6.76 13.15
C LYS A 133 19.14 -6.59 12.83
N ARG A 134 18.79 -5.64 11.96
CA ARG A 134 17.40 -5.41 11.56
C ARG A 134 16.86 -6.59 10.76
N CYS A 135 17.65 -7.10 9.80
CA CYS A 135 17.34 -8.32 9.07
C CYS A 135 17.08 -9.49 10.05
N TRP A 136 18.04 -9.77 10.93
CA TRP A 136 17.93 -10.85 11.91
C TRP A 136 16.69 -10.74 12.80
N VAL A 137 16.45 -9.57 13.40
CA VAL A 137 15.30 -9.35 14.29
C VAL A 137 13.98 -9.56 13.55
N ASN A 138 13.84 -9.08 12.30
CA ASN A 138 12.61 -9.30 11.52
C ASN A 138 12.41 -10.78 11.15
N TYR A 139 13.48 -11.54 10.91
CA TYR A 139 13.37 -12.98 10.67
C TYR A 139 12.86 -13.69 11.94
N VAL A 140 13.50 -13.44 13.09
CA VAL A 140 13.10 -14.02 14.38
C VAL A 140 11.67 -13.63 14.77
N ASP A 141 11.30 -12.35 14.62
CA ASP A 141 9.97 -11.84 14.94
C ASP A 141 8.89 -12.48 14.06
N TYR A 142 9.18 -12.79 12.80
CA TYR A 142 8.25 -13.50 11.92
C TYR A 142 7.94 -14.90 12.48
N HIS A 143 8.96 -15.69 12.79
CA HIS A 143 8.77 -17.05 13.27
C HIS A 143 8.10 -17.08 14.65
N ARG A 144 8.48 -16.18 15.57
CA ARG A 144 7.79 -16.01 16.86
C ARG A 144 6.32 -15.62 16.68
N CYS A 145 6.03 -14.71 15.74
CA CYS A 145 4.66 -14.32 15.44
C CYS A 145 3.84 -15.52 14.91
N MET A 146 4.44 -16.34 14.03
CA MET A 146 3.79 -17.54 13.50
C MET A 146 3.51 -18.57 14.60
N GLU A 147 4.42 -18.77 15.55
CA GLU A 147 4.20 -19.67 16.70
C GLU A 147 3.06 -19.19 17.61
N MET A 148 2.97 -17.88 17.87
CA MET A 148 1.98 -17.32 18.79
C MET A 148 0.60 -17.10 18.17
N LYS A 149 0.54 -16.69 16.90
CA LYS A 149 -0.69 -16.27 16.21
C LYS A 149 -1.16 -17.27 15.17
N ASN A 150 -0.24 -17.99 14.54
CA ASN A 150 -0.50 -18.88 13.42
C ASN A 150 -1.34 -18.25 12.30
N ASP A 151 -1.13 -16.95 12.06
CA ASP A 151 -1.83 -16.18 11.02
C ASP A 151 -0.81 -15.40 10.19
N GLU A 152 -0.60 -15.86 8.95
CA GLU A 152 0.33 -15.26 8.02
C GLU A 152 -0.05 -13.81 7.65
N LYS A 153 -1.34 -13.46 7.63
CA LYS A 153 -1.76 -12.08 7.31
C LYS A 153 -1.32 -11.11 8.41
N VAL A 154 -1.47 -11.52 9.66
CA VAL A 154 -1.03 -10.72 10.83
C VAL A 154 0.49 -10.61 10.85
N CYS A 155 1.20 -11.70 10.59
CA CYS A 155 2.67 -11.73 10.61
C CYS A 155 3.33 -11.24 9.30
N SER A 156 2.54 -10.87 8.29
CA SER A 156 3.01 -10.46 6.96
C SER A 156 3.98 -9.27 6.97
N TYR A 157 3.87 -8.40 8.00
CA TYR A 157 4.81 -7.31 8.22
C TYR A 157 6.26 -7.83 8.31
N PHE A 158 6.55 -8.69 9.29
CA PHE A 158 7.90 -9.22 9.50
C PHE A 158 8.38 -10.04 8.30
N LYS A 159 7.46 -10.83 7.71
CA LYS A 159 7.74 -11.65 6.53
C LYS A 159 8.27 -10.82 5.36
N TYR A 160 7.59 -9.73 5.08
CA TYR A 160 7.98 -8.84 3.99
C TYR A 160 9.31 -8.15 4.30
N HIS A 161 9.51 -7.67 5.52
CA HIS A 161 10.72 -6.93 5.89
C HIS A 161 11.99 -7.78 5.88
N TYR A 162 11.98 -8.99 6.44
CA TYR A 162 13.20 -9.82 6.40
C TYR A 162 13.54 -10.23 4.97
N LYS A 163 12.55 -10.47 4.10
CA LYS A 163 12.81 -10.82 2.69
C LYS A 163 13.46 -9.68 1.90
N GLU A 164 13.13 -8.44 2.24
CA GLU A 164 13.70 -7.25 1.60
C GLU A 164 15.07 -6.85 2.18
N LEU A 165 15.31 -7.14 3.47
CA LEU A 165 16.53 -6.73 4.18
C LEU A 165 17.63 -7.80 4.18
N CYS A 166 17.26 -9.08 4.19
CA CYS A 166 18.19 -10.18 4.36
C CYS A 166 18.71 -10.71 3.02
N PRO A 167 20.01 -11.04 2.93
CA PRO A 167 20.51 -11.84 1.82
C PRO A 167 19.76 -13.19 1.75
N PRO A 168 19.31 -13.64 0.55
CA PRO A 168 18.60 -14.91 0.41
C PRO A 168 19.36 -16.10 1.00
N GLU A 169 20.68 -16.14 0.81
CA GLU A 169 21.56 -17.18 1.35
C GLU A 169 21.51 -17.31 2.88
N TRP A 170 21.30 -16.20 3.58
CA TRP A 170 21.17 -16.22 5.04
C TRP A 170 19.84 -16.81 5.46
N VAL A 171 18.76 -16.42 4.78
CA VAL A 171 17.41 -16.93 5.01
C VAL A 171 17.38 -18.44 4.78
N ASP A 172 17.90 -18.91 3.63
CA ASP A 172 17.95 -20.35 3.32
C ASP A 172 18.71 -21.14 4.39
N LYS A 173 19.85 -20.61 4.86
CA LYS A 173 20.62 -21.23 5.93
C LYS A 173 19.87 -21.28 7.26
N TRP A 174 19.15 -20.21 7.61
CA TRP A 174 18.37 -20.18 8.85
C TRP A 174 17.15 -21.10 8.77
N ASP A 175 16.47 -21.16 7.63
CA ASP A 175 15.35 -22.09 7.38
C ASP A 175 15.80 -23.55 7.50
N ASP A 176 17.00 -23.86 7.01
CA ASP A 176 17.67 -25.14 7.19
C ASP A 176 17.97 -25.47 8.67
N GLN A 177 18.40 -24.47 9.45
CA GLN A 177 18.65 -24.61 10.88
C GLN A 177 17.35 -24.78 11.66
N MET A 178 16.29 -24.06 11.26
CA MET A 178 14.94 -24.18 11.81
C MET A 178 14.39 -25.59 11.61
N THR A 179 14.52 -26.14 10.40
CA THR A 179 14.08 -27.51 10.07
C THR A 179 14.83 -28.57 10.88
N ARG A 180 16.07 -28.29 11.25
CA ARG A 180 16.93 -29.16 12.07
C ARG A 180 16.81 -28.90 13.57
N GLU A 181 15.90 -28.04 14.00
CA GLU A 181 15.74 -27.62 15.41
C GLU A 181 17.07 -27.12 16.04
N ALA A 182 17.95 -26.54 15.22
CA ALA A 182 19.30 -26.11 15.60
C ALA A 182 19.46 -24.58 15.54
N PHE A 183 18.35 -23.84 15.35
CA PHE A 183 18.37 -22.39 15.24
C PHE A 183 18.48 -21.73 16.63
N PRO A 184 19.49 -20.89 16.88
CA PRO A 184 19.78 -20.37 18.22
C PRO A 184 18.86 -19.22 18.67
N GLY A 185 18.00 -18.66 17.81
CA GLY A 185 17.35 -17.37 18.06
C GLY A 185 15.90 -17.41 18.60
N ILE A 186 15.25 -18.57 18.68
CA ILE A 186 13.82 -18.65 19.04
C ILE A 186 13.57 -18.96 20.53
N HIS A 187 14.45 -19.73 21.17
CA HIS A 187 14.22 -20.30 22.50
C HIS A 187 14.63 -19.44 23.72
N ASP A 188 14.87 -18.13 23.51
CA ASP A 188 15.25 -17.18 24.57
C ASP A 188 14.07 -16.39 25.13
#